data_AF-A0A7V1GTW9-F1
#
_entry.id   AF-A0A7V1GTW9-F1
#
_cell.length_a   1.000
_cell.length_b   1.000
_cell.length_c   1.000
_cell.angle_alpha   90.00
_cell.angle_beta   90.00
_cell.angle_gamma   90.00
#
_symmetry.space_group_name_H-M   'P 1'
#
loop_
_entity.id
_entity.type
_entity.pdbx_description
1 polymer ?
#
loop_
_entity_poly.entity_id
_entity_poly.type
_entity_poly.pdbx_seq_one_letter_code
_entity_poly.pdbx_strand_id
1 'polypeptide(L)' 'MIRYFCDRCETEVENHSDLTVFLVEIGESGSTSNWRLRRELCGRCLEETKDSLNKLFAKPAAKKRTA' A
#
# COMPACT_ATOMS: atom_id res chain seq x y z
N MET A 1 22.93 -15.20 9.12
CA MET A 1 21.48 -15.10 9.36
C MET A 1 20.99 -13.89 8.61
N ILE A 2 20.05 -14.04 7.68
CA ILE A 2 19.47 -12.91 6.93
C ILE A 2 18.39 -12.31 7.81
N ARG A 3 18.40 -10.99 8.00
CA ARG A 3 17.38 -10.25 8.76
C ARG A 3 16.44 -9.57 7.78
N TYR A 4 15.15 -9.70 8.01
CA TYR A 4 14.11 -9.09 7.18
C TYR A 4 13.51 -7.91 7.92
N PHE A 5 13.29 -6.79 7.22
CA PHE A 5 12.78 -5.57 7.83
C PHE A 5 11.57 -5.08 7.05
N CYS A 6 10.60 -4.52 7.77
CA CYS A 6 9.50 -3.78 7.16
C CYS A 6 10.00 -2.43 6.63
N ASP A 7 9.78 -2.13 5.35
CA ASP A 7 10.16 -0.84 4.72
C ASP A 7 9.46 0.38 5.33
N ARG A 8 8.38 0.17 6.11
CA ARG A 8 7.58 1.27 6.69
C ARG A 8 7.92 1.58 8.14
N CYS A 9 8.08 0.55 8.97
CA CYS A 9 8.26 0.71 10.42
C CYS A 9 9.61 0.17 10.90
N GLU A 10 10.48 -0.26 9.99
CA GLU A 10 11.83 -0.76 10.25
C GLU A 10 11.90 -1.90 11.26
N THR A 11 10.76 -2.57 11.49
CA THR A 11 10.65 -3.68 12.44
C THR A 11 11.26 -4.92 11.83
N GLU A 12 12.15 -5.57 12.56
CA GLU A 12 12.74 -6.85 12.21
C GLU A 12 11.67 -7.96 12.31
N VAL A 13 11.62 -8.82 11.31
CA VAL A 13 10.76 -10.01 11.29
C VAL A 13 11.61 -11.26 11.08
N GLU A 14 11.18 -12.36 11.71
CA GLU A 14 11.94 -13.61 11.70
C GLU A 14 12.00 -14.27 10.31
N ASN A 15 10.89 -14.26 9.57
CA ASN A 15 10.82 -14.90 8.25
C ASN A 15 10.42 -13.91 7.16
N HIS A 16 10.95 -14.13 5.95
CA HIS A 16 10.53 -13.37 4.76
C HIS A 16 9.03 -13.52 4.47
N SER A 17 8.44 -14.68 4.80
CA SER A 17 7.02 -14.94 4.66
C SER A 17 6.12 -14.04 5.51
N ASP A 18 6.67 -13.38 6.53
CA ASP A 18 5.95 -12.42 7.36
C ASP A 18 5.90 -11.01 6.71
N LEU A 19 6.64 -10.81 5.62
CA LEU A 19 6.56 -9.62 4.77
C LEU A 19 5.62 -9.86 3.60
N THR A 20 4.77 -8.88 3.33
CA THR A 20 3.92 -8.85 2.15
C THR A 20 4.42 -7.78 1.19
N VAL A 21 4.57 -8.15 -0.08
CA VAL A 21 4.91 -7.19 -1.15
C VAL A 21 3.69 -6.34 -1.46
N PHE A 22 3.80 -5.04 -1.20
CA PHE A 22 2.83 -4.03 -1.56
C PHE A 22 3.30 -3.29 -2.81
N LEU A 23 2.52 -3.41 -3.89
CA LEU A 23 2.80 -2.79 -5.18
C LEU A 23 1.74 -1.73 -5.50
N VAL A 24 2.18 -0.51 -5.79
CA VAL A 24 1.32 0.57 -6.30
C VAL A 24 1.81 0.93 -7.69
N GLU A 25 0.91 0.83 -8.65
CA GLU A 25 1.14 1.26 -10.02
C GLU A 25 0.32 2.52 -10.27
N ILE A 26 1.00 3.62 -10.59
CA ILE A 26 0.38 4.89 -10.94
C ILE A 26 0.71 5.16 -12.41
N GLY A 27 -0.30 5.09 -13.26
CA GLY A 27 -0.17 5.31 -14.69
C GLY A 27 -1.13 4.43 -15.50
N GLU A 28 -1.35 4.82 -16.75
CA GLU A 28 -2.12 4.01 -17.70
C GLU A 28 -1.20 2.92 -18.29
N SER A 29 -1.69 1.67 -18.34
CA SER A 29 -0.91 0.54 -18.84
C SER A 29 -0.43 0.78 -20.27
N GLY A 30 0.88 0.97 -20.45
CA GLY A 30 1.49 1.21 -21.77
C GLY A 30 2.00 2.63 -22.02
N SER A 31 1.82 3.55 -21.06
CA SER A 31 2.49 4.85 -21.10
C SER A 31 3.98 4.73 -20.74
N THR A 32 4.82 5.65 -21.17
CA THR A 32 6.24 5.72 -20.75
C THR A 32 6.42 6.35 -19.36
N SER A 33 5.33 6.84 -18.76
CA SER A 33 5.32 7.61 -17.51
C SER A 33 4.72 6.82 -16.33
N ASN A 34 4.98 5.51 -16.29
CA ASN A 34 4.42 4.61 -15.27
C ASN A 34 5.29 4.69 -14.02
N TRP A 35 4.70 5.04 -12.88
CA TRP A 35 5.38 4.99 -11.59
C TRP A 35 4.99 3.71 -10.86
N ARG A 36 5.97 2.81 -10.68
CA ARG A 36 5.83 1.60 -9.89
C ARG A 36 6.52 1.78 -8.55
N LEU A 37 5.75 1.72 -7.47
CA LEU A 37 6.27 1.68 -6.10
C LEU A 37 6.10 0.27 -5.56
N ARG A 38 7.22 -0.39 -5.25
CA ARG A 38 7.24 -1.70 -4.57
C ARG A 38 7.79 -1.50 -3.15
N ARG A 39 7.09 -2.01 -2.14
CA ARG A 39 7.52 -2.00 -0.73
C ARG A 39 7.21 -3.34 -0.07
N GLU A 40 8.05 -3.77 0.86
CA GLU A 40 7.82 -4.95 1.69
C GLU A 40 7.32 -4.53 3.06
N LEU A 41 6.07 -4.88 3.38
CA LEU A 41 5.39 -4.44 4.60
C LEU A 41 5.11 -5.63 5.51
N CYS A 42 5.29 -5.44 6.82
CA CYS A 42 4.79 -6.38 7.81
C CYS A 42 3.25 -6.33 7.86
N GLY A 43 2.63 -7.37 8.42
CA GLY A 43 1.16 -7.48 8.50
C GLY A 43 0.45 -6.26 9.10
N ARG A 44 1.02 -5.63 10.14
CA ARG A 44 0.45 -4.41 10.74
C ARG A 44 0.43 -3.24 9.75
N CYS A 45 1.59 -2.95 9.17
CA CYS A 45 1.73 -1.84 8.22
C CYS A 45 0.91 -2.07 6.94
N LEU A 46 0.73 -3.32 6.53
CA LEU A 46 -0.12 -3.67 5.40
C LEU A 46 -1.59 -3.30 5.69
N GLU A 47 -2.12 -3.70 6.84
CA GLU A 47 -3.52 -3.42 7.23
C GLU A 47 -3.78 -1.92 7.36
N GLU A 48 -2.86 -1.15 7.96
CA GLU A 48 -2.95 0.31 8.01
C GLU A 48 -2.96 0.95 6.62
N THR A 49 -2.16 0.39 5.69
CA THR A 49 -2.10 0.88 4.31
C THR A 49 -3.40 0.59 3.58
N LYS A 50 -3.97 -0.61 3.74
CA LYS A 50 -5.27 -0.98 3.19
C LYS A 50 -6.39 -0.08 3.72
N ASP A 51 -6.43 0.19 5.02
CA ASP A 51 -7.43 1.10 5.62
C ASP A 51 -7.29 2.52 5.05
N SER A 52 -6.06 3.02 4.92
CA SER A 52 -5.78 4.34 4.33
C SER A 52 -6.22 4.42 2.87
N LEU A 53 -5.94 3.39 2.07
CA LEU A 53 -6.40 3.30 0.68
C LEU A 53 -7.92 3.20 0.61
N ASN A 54 -8.56 2.39 1.45
CA ASN A 54 -10.02 2.29 1.50
C ASN A 54 -10.64 3.64 1.84
N LYS A 55 -10.06 4.44 2.74
CA LYS A 55 -10.53 5.81 3.03
C LYS A 55 -10.31 6.77 1.87
N LEU A 56 -9.18 6.68 1.18
CA LEU A 56 -8.85 7.49 0.00
C LEU A 56 -9.76 7.18 -1.20
N PHE A 57 -10.08 5.90 -1.42
CA PHE A 57 -10.92 5.43 -2.51
C PHE A 57 -12.40 5.31 -2.15
N ALA A 58 -12.76 5.42 -0.87
CA ALA A 58 -14.14 5.60 -0.45
C ALA A 58 -14.63 6.93 -1.02
N LYS A 59 -15.38 6.85 -2.12
CA LYS A 59 -16.04 7.99 -2.76
C LYS A 59 -16.72 8.82 -1.67
N PRO A 60 -16.47 10.14 -1.57
CA PRO A 60 -17.28 10.99 -0.71
C PRO A 60 -18.73 10.82 -1.16
N ALA A 61 -19.61 10.44 -0.22
CA ALA A 61 -21.03 10.29 -0.51
C ALA A 61 -21.51 11.56 -1.22
N ALA A 62 -21.98 11.42 -2.45
CA ALA A 62 -22.42 12.53 -3.27
C ALA A 62 -23.41 13.37 -2.45
N LYS A 63 -23.01 14.57 -2.04
CA LYS A 63 -23.93 15.56 -1.48
C LYS A 63 -24.97 15.81 -2.56
N LYS A 64 -26.16 15.22 -2.42
CA LYS A 64 -27.34 15.60 -3.20
C LYS A 64 -27.52 17.10 -3.00
N ARG A 65 -27.19 17.89 -4.02
CA ARG A 65 -27.61 19.29 -4.10
C ARG A 65 -29.12 19.23 -4.34
N THR A 66 -29.90 19.34 -3.28
CA THR A 66 -31.32 19.65 -3.39
C THR A 66 -31.38 21.09 -3.88
N ALA A 67 -31.84 21.26 -5.13
CA ALA A 67 -32.19 22.56 -5.70
C ALA A 67 -33.47 23.11 -5.06
#